data_AF-V2UKR2-F1
#
_entry.id   AF-V2UKR2-F1
#
_cell.length_a   1.000
_cell.length_b   1.000
_cell.length_c   1.000
_cell.angle_alpha   90.00
_cell.angle_beta   90.00
_cell.angle_gamma   90.00
#
_symmetry.space_group_name_H-M   'P 1'
#
loop_
_entity.id
_entity.type
_entity.pdbx_description
1 polymer ?
#
loop_
_entity_poly.entity_id
_entity_poly.type
_entity_poly.pdbx_seq_one_letter_code
_entity_poly.pdbx_strand_id
1 'polypeptide(L)'
;MKKLYLILSSLCAALIVFLIVKAQQPDTDEIARYQAILCFVIRQPDAPHNVQQLREKMRQVQQGSIPDYAFKQPHFRETLANQWIEAYFSLSTAQQVQARLSYEQCTEVFNKHPQSKNAT
;
A
#
# COMPACT_ATOMS: atom_id res chain seq x y z
N MET A 1 -30.53 -24.25 25.78
CA MET A 1 -29.60 -23.19 26.27
C MET A 1 -28.17 -23.36 25.78
N LYS A 2 -27.51 -24.52 25.93
CA LYS A 2 -26.11 -24.75 25.49
C LYS A 2 -25.84 -24.43 24.00
N LYS A 3 -26.77 -24.77 23.10
CA LYS A 3 -26.70 -24.43 21.66
C LYS A 3 -26.78 -22.93 21.39
N LEU A 4 -27.58 -22.18 22.17
CA LEU A 4 -27.69 -20.72 22.06
C LEU A 4 -26.37 -20.05 22.44
N TYR A 5 -25.73 -20.52 23.52
CA TYR A 5 -24.41 -20.03 23.94
C TYR A 5 -23.30 -20.32 22.91
N LEU A 6 -23.35 -21.48 22.24
CA LEU A 6 -22.39 -21.80 21.17
C LEU A 6 -22.57 -20.90 19.94
N ILE A 7 -23.82 -20.62 19.54
CA ILE A 7 -24.11 -19.72 18.41
C ILE A 7 -23.68 -18.28 18.74
N LEU A 8 -24.00 -17.80 19.95
CA LEU A 8 -23.64 -16.45 20.38
C LEU A 8 -22.11 -16.28 20.49
N SER A 9 -21.41 -17.28 21.02
CA SER A 9 -19.94 -17.29 21.08
C SER A 9 -19.31 -17.26 19.68
N SER A 10 -19.81 -18.07 18.75
CA SER A 10 -19.37 -18.08 17.35
C SER A 10 -19.60 -16.72 16.67
N LEU A 11 -20.77 -16.12 16.89
CA LEU A 11 -21.10 -14.81 16.33
C LEU A 11 -20.19 -13.70 16.88
N CYS A 12 -19.93 -13.70 18.19
CA CYS A 12 -18.99 -12.77 18.81
C CYS A 12 -17.57 -12.95 18.26
N ALA A 13 -17.10 -14.18 18.08
CA ALA A 13 -15.79 -14.44 17.49
C ALA A 13 -15.70 -13.92 16.04
N ALA A 14 -16.72 -14.17 15.23
CA ALA A 14 -16.79 -13.66 13.86
C ALA A 14 -16.81 -12.12 13.81
N LEU A 15 -17.56 -11.48 14.72
CA LEU A 15 -17.61 -10.03 14.84
C LEU A 15 -16.24 -9.44 15.21
N ILE A 16 -15.53 -10.05 16.16
CA ILE A 16 -14.19 -9.61 16.57
C ILE A 16 -13.21 -9.70 15.40
N VAL A 17 -13.20 -10.82 14.67
CA VAL A 17 -12.35 -10.97 13.47
C VAL A 17 -12.68 -9.90 12.43
N PHE A 18 -13.96 -9.65 12.17
CA PHE A 18 -14.39 -8.61 11.24
C PHE A 18 -13.89 -7.21 11.66
N LEU A 19 -14.01 -6.85 12.93
CA LEU A 19 -13.53 -5.57 13.46
C LEU A 19 -12.01 -5.44 13.36
N ILE A 20 -11.26 -6.51 13.63
CA ILE A 20 -9.79 -6.51 13.49
C ILE A 20 -9.40 -6.29 12.02
N VAL A 21 -10.04 -7.00 11.09
CA VAL A 21 -9.79 -6.83 9.65
C VAL A 21 -10.10 -5.41 9.22
N LYS A 22 -11.23 -4.84 9.67
CA LYS A 22 -11.63 -3.46 9.36
C LYS A 22 -10.64 -2.43 9.92
N ALA A 23 -10.18 -2.60 11.15
CA ALA A 23 -9.19 -1.72 11.76
C ALA A 23 -7.82 -1.78 11.07
N GLN A 24 -7.52 -2.89 10.39
CA GLN A 24 -6.29 -3.08 9.63
C GLN A 24 -6.40 -2.65 8.16
N GLN A 25 -7.57 -2.24 7.65
CA GLN A 25 -7.64 -1.71 6.29
C GLN A 25 -6.96 -0.33 6.24
N PRO A 26 -6.11 -0.05 5.24
CA PRO A 26 -5.56 1.28 5.06
C PRO A 26 -6.67 2.24 4.64
N ASP A 27 -6.58 3.49 5.10
CA ASP A 27 -7.48 4.55 4.64
C ASP A 27 -7.02 5.14 3.29
N THR A 28 -7.88 5.94 2.67
CA THR A 28 -7.64 6.51 1.33
C THR A 28 -6.37 7.36 1.27
N ASP A 29 -6.04 8.07 2.35
CA ASP A 29 -4.88 8.95 2.42
C ASP A 29 -3.58 8.13 2.55
N GLU A 30 -3.63 7.04 3.31
CA GLU A 30 -2.55 6.07 3.39
C GLU A 30 -2.31 5.42 2.01
N ILE A 31 -3.37 4.98 1.32
CA ILE A 31 -3.26 4.38 -0.02
C ILE A 31 -2.62 5.35 -1.01
N ALA A 32 -3.12 6.60 -1.06
CA ALA A 32 -2.58 7.64 -1.91
C ALA A 32 -1.11 7.96 -1.58
N ARG A 33 -0.74 7.94 -0.30
CA ARG A 33 0.65 8.14 0.13
C ARG A 33 1.57 7.04 -0.38
N TYR A 34 1.19 5.76 -0.32
CA TYR A 34 2.03 4.67 -0.85
C TYR A 34 2.16 4.74 -2.38
N GLN A 35 1.09 5.10 -3.09
CA GLN A 35 1.17 5.36 -4.52
C GLN A 35 2.16 6.50 -4.82
N ALA A 36 2.05 7.61 -4.10
CA ALA A 36 2.92 8.77 -4.30
C ALA A 36 4.39 8.44 -4.01
N ILE A 37 4.66 7.71 -2.92
CA ILE A 37 6.01 7.25 -2.57
C ILE A 37 6.57 6.33 -3.66
N LEU A 38 5.79 5.36 -4.13
CA LEU A 38 6.21 4.48 -5.23
C LEU A 38 6.55 5.30 -6.48
N CYS A 39 5.64 6.17 -6.91
CA CYS A 39 5.82 7.04 -8.07
C CYS A 39 7.04 7.94 -7.95
N PHE A 40 7.34 8.43 -6.74
CA PHE A 40 8.56 9.18 -6.48
C PHE A 40 9.81 8.32 -6.65
N VAL A 41 9.84 7.14 -6.04
CA VAL A 41 11.03 6.26 -6.03
C VAL A 41 11.37 5.75 -7.43
N ILE A 42 10.40 5.28 -8.21
CA ILE A 42 10.67 4.70 -9.55
C ILE A 42 11.15 5.74 -10.58
N ARG A 43 10.87 7.01 -10.33
CA ARG A 43 11.27 8.14 -11.19
C ARG A 43 12.69 8.63 -10.93
N GLN A 44 13.33 8.17 -9.85
CA GLN A 44 14.71 8.56 -9.57
C GLN A 44 15.66 7.99 -10.64
N PRO A 45 16.79 8.67 -10.95
CA PRO A 45 17.76 8.20 -11.94
C PRO A 45 18.30 6.81 -11.63
N ASP A 46 18.47 6.49 -10.35
CA ASP A 46 18.96 5.23 -9.78
C ASP A 46 17.82 4.35 -9.25
N ALA A 47 16.64 4.41 -9.89
CA ALA A 47 15.46 3.65 -9.48
C ALA A 47 15.79 2.15 -9.23
N PRO A 48 15.35 1.58 -8.10
CA PRO A 48 15.50 0.16 -7.80
C PRO A 48 14.94 -0.77 -8.89
N HIS A 49 15.66 -1.86 -9.15
CA HIS A 49 15.30 -2.83 -10.21
C HIS A 49 14.68 -4.12 -9.66
N ASN A 50 14.58 -4.26 -8.34
CA ASN A 50 13.97 -5.43 -7.70
C ASN A 50 13.09 -5.04 -6.51
N VAL A 51 12.24 -5.98 -6.11
CA VAL A 51 11.24 -5.82 -5.05
C VAL A 51 11.86 -5.38 -3.72
N GLN A 52 12.98 -5.97 -3.31
CA GLN A 52 13.59 -5.69 -2.01
C GLN A 52 14.15 -4.27 -1.94
N GLN A 53 14.90 -3.85 -2.96
CA GLN A 53 15.46 -2.50 -3.03
C GLN A 53 14.36 -1.44 -3.15
N LEU A 54 13.30 -1.72 -3.91
CA LEU A 54 12.18 -0.81 -4.06
C LEU A 54 11.47 -0.60 -2.72
N ARG A 55 11.18 -1.67 -2.00
CA ARG A 55 10.61 -1.64 -0.65
C ARG A 55 11.45 -0.83 0.33
N GLU A 56 12.77 -1.08 0.35
CA GLU A 56 13.71 -0.37 1.21
C GLU A 56 13.70 1.13 0.93
N LYS A 57 13.77 1.53 -0.34
CA LYS A 57 13.70 2.94 -0.74
C LYS A 57 12.35 3.57 -0.39
N MET A 58 11.25 2.86 -0.59
CA MET A 58 9.93 3.35 -0.15
C MET A 58 9.87 3.57 1.37
N ARG A 59 10.44 2.67 2.16
CA ARG A 59 10.53 2.81 3.62
C ARG A 59 11.34 4.03 4.03
N GLN A 60 12.51 4.22 3.42
CA GLN A 60 13.38 5.38 3.66
C GLN A 60 12.68 6.68 3.30
N VAL A 61 11.99 6.74 2.16
CA VAL A 61 11.22 7.92 1.75
C VAL A 61 10.11 8.20 2.75
N GLN A 62 9.34 7.20 3.19
CA GLN A 62 8.30 7.42 4.19
C GLN A 62 8.87 7.98 5.49
N GLN A 63 9.93 7.36 6.02
CA GLN A 63 10.56 7.78 7.27
C GLN A 63 11.16 9.18 7.18
N GLY A 64 11.82 9.50 6.06
CA GLY A 64 12.42 10.83 5.84
C GLY A 64 11.42 11.92 5.49
N SER A 65 10.18 11.58 5.08
CA SER A 65 9.15 12.56 4.72
C SER A 65 8.31 13.03 5.91
N ILE A 66 8.48 12.41 7.09
CA ILE A 66 7.71 12.72 8.29
C ILE A 66 8.62 13.51 9.23
N PRO A 67 8.25 14.74 9.61
CA PRO A 67 9.07 15.50 10.54
C PRO A 67 9.10 14.83 11.92
N ASP A 68 10.23 14.91 12.62
CA ASP A 68 10.42 14.29 13.94
C ASP A 68 9.43 14.82 15.00
N TYR A 69 8.90 16.02 14.81
CA TYR A 69 7.90 16.64 15.67
C TYR A 69 6.46 16.20 15.40
N ALA A 70 6.22 15.34 14.41
CA ALA A 70 4.87 14.84 14.11
C ALA A 70 4.32 14.04 15.31
N PHE A 71 3.15 14.45 15.81
CA PHE A 71 2.49 13.81 16.95
C PHE A 71 2.25 12.30 16.76
N LYS A 72 2.03 11.86 15.51
CA LYS A 72 1.89 10.45 15.16
C LYS A 72 2.77 10.15 13.96
N GLN A 73 3.76 9.29 14.15
CA GLN A 73 4.56 8.76 13.06
C GLN A 73 3.86 7.53 12.47
N PRO A 74 3.30 7.59 11.25
CA PRO A 74 2.74 6.41 10.62
C PRO A 74 3.83 5.37 10.37
N HIS A 75 3.60 4.15 10.87
CA HIS A 75 4.48 3.02 10.61
C HIS A 75 4.49 2.64 9.12
N PHE A 76 5.62 2.11 8.65
CA PHE A 76 5.69 1.52 7.33
C PHE A 76 4.96 0.18 7.33
N ARG A 77 4.01 0.03 6.43
CA ARG A 77 3.03 -1.04 6.31
C ARG A 77 3.45 -1.92 5.14
N GLU A 78 4.27 -2.92 5.44
CA GLU A 78 4.92 -3.81 4.46
C GLU A 78 3.93 -4.39 3.45
N THR A 79 2.76 -4.86 3.90
CA THR A 79 1.75 -5.46 3.03
C THR A 79 1.26 -4.48 1.96
N LEU A 80 1.00 -3.22 2.33
CA LEU A 80 0.52 -2.21 1.38
C LEU A 80 1.63 -1.79 0.42
N ALA A 81 2.86 -1.63 0.90
CA ALA A 81 4.01 -1.40 0.04
C ALA A 81 4.17 -2.53 -0.99
N ASN A 82 4.08 -3.78 -0.55
CA ASN A 82 4.21 -4.94 -1.42
C ASN A 82 3.13 -4.99 -2.49
N GLN A 83 1.87 -4.68 -2.15
CA GLN A 83 0.79 -4.59 -3.13
C GLN A 83 1.11 -3.58 -4.25
N TRP A 84 1.60 -2.39 -3.89
CA TRP A 84 1.99 -1.37 -4.87
C TRP A 84 3.22 -1.78 -5.69
N ILE A 85 4.21 -2.41 -5.07
CA ILE A 85 5.41 -2.92 -5.74
C ILE A 85 5.06 -4.04 -6.71
N GLU A 86 4.24 -5.00 -6.30
CA GLU A 86 3.74 -6.08 -7.15
C GLU A 86 2.92 -5.53 -8.31
N ALA A 87 2.07 -4.53 -8.06
CA ALA A 87 1.32 -3.84 -9.10
C ALA A 87 2.25 -3.13 -10.11
N TYR A 88 3.40 -2.62 -9.70
CA TYR A 88 4.40 -2.05 -10.62
C TYR A 88 5.09 -3.13 -11.46
N PHE A 89 5.52 -4.22 -10.83
CA PHE A 89 6.20 -5.30 -11.54
C PHE A 89 5.29 -6.14 -12.44
N SER A 90 3.97 -6.09 -12.24
CA SER A 90 3.00 -6.69 -13.15
C SER A 90 2.67 -5.84 -14.38
N LEU A 91 3.11 -4.56 -14.42
CA LEU A 91 3.01 -3.72 -15.61
C LEU A 91 3.90 -4.23 -16.74
N SER A 92 3.48 -4.00 -17.98
CA SER A 92 4.35 -4.17 -19.15
C SER A 92 5.54 -3.20 -19.10
N THR A 93 6.63 -3.53 -19.79
CA THR A 93 7.81 -2.66 -19.89
C THR A 93 7.45 -1.25 -20.38
N ALA A 94 6.54 -1.13 -21.35
CA ALA A 94 6.08 0.16 -21.85
C ALA A 94 5.36 0.98 -20.77
N GLN A 95 4.50 0.35 -19.97
CA GLN A 95 3.81 1.00 -18.86
C GLN A 95 4.77 1.38 -17.72
N GLN A 96 5.77 0.56 -17.43
CA GLN A 96 6.81 0.91 -16.46
C GLN A 96 7.62 2.12 -16.94
N VAL A 97 8.01 2.16 -18.22
CA VAL A 97 8.68 3.34 -18.80
C VAL A 97 7.79 4.57 -18.70
N GLN A 98 6.50 4.46 -19.06
CA GLN A 98 5.54 5.56 -18.95
C GLN A 98 5.42 6.06 -17.50
N ALA A 99 5.28 5.16 -16.52
CA ALA A 99 5.18 5.51 -15.11
C ALA A 99 6.42 6.26 -14.57
N ARG A 100 7.57 6.10 -15.21
CA ARG A 100 8.81 6.79 -14.84
C ARG A 100 8.95 8.20 -15.45
N LEU A 101 8.07 8.60 -16.37
CA LEU A 101 8.16 9.89 -17.07
C LEU A 101 7.77 11.08 -16.18
N SER A 102 6.60 11.02 -15.54
CA SER A 102 6.10 12.07 -14.66
C SER A 102 5.22 11.49 -13.56
N TYR A 103 4.89 12.32 -12.56
CA TYR A 103 3.99 11.91 -11.48
C TYR A 103 2.60 11.58 -12.04
N GLU A 104 2.09 12.45 -12.92
CA GLU A 104 0.79 12.26 -13.56
C GLU A 104 0.75 10.97 -14.39
N GLN A 105 1.82 10.71 -15.16
CA GLN A 105 1.94 9.48 -15.95
C GLN A 105 1.96 8.24 -15.06
N CYS A 106 2.67 8.30 -13.92
CA CYS A 106 2.66 7.23 -12.94
C CYS A 106 1.25 6.96 -12.40
N THR A 107 0.56 8.01 -11.92
CA THR A 107 -0.79 7.86 -11.38
C THR A 107 -1.77 7.35 -12.43
N GLU A 108 -1.66 7.80 -13.67
CA GLU A 108 -2.52 7.40 -14.78
C GLU A 108 -2.38 5.91 -15.12
N VAL A 109 -1.14 5.41 -15.14
CA VAL A 109 -0.86 3.97 -15.36
C VAL A 109 -1.53 3.13 -14.27
N PHE A 110 -1.46 3.55 -13.01
CA PHE A 110 -2.06 2.82 -11.91
C PHE A 110 -3.58 2.96 -11.82
N ASN A 111 -4.17 4.11 -12.16
CA ASN A 111 -5.62 4.29 -12.18
C ASN A 111 -6.32 3.35 -13.17
N LYS A 112 -5.62 3.00 -14.25
CA LYS A 112 -6.07 2.02 -15.25
C LYS A 112 -5.77 0.57 -14.87
N HIS A 113 -4.93 0.33 -13.85
CA HIS A 113 -4.46 -0.99 -13.51
C HIS A 113 -5.38 -1.72 -12.51
N PRO A 114 -5.84 -2.96 -12.80
CA PRO A 114 -6.80 -3.67 -11.94
C PRO A 114 -6.32 -3.94 -10.52
N GLN A 115 -5.02 -4.18 -10.34
CA GLN A 115 -4.47 -4.49 -9.00
C GLN A 115 -4.35 -3.25 -8.10
N SER A 116 -4.37 -2.02 -8.62
CA SER A 116 -4.41 -0.82 -7.77
C SER A 116 -5.78 -0.63 -7.11
N LYS A 117 -6.85 -1.13 -7.76
CA LYS A 117 -8.23 -1.06 -7.24
C LYS A 117 -8.48 -1.95 -6.02
N ASN A 118 -7.64 -2.94 -5.80
CA ASN A 118 -7.67 -3.78 -4.59
C ASN A 118 -6.86 -3.17 -3.44
N ALA A 119 -6.10 -2.10 -3.71
CA ALA A 119 -5.41 -1.33 -2.68
C ALA A 119 -6.30 -0.20 -2.14
N THR A 120 -7.36 0.21 -2.86
CA THR A 120 -8.44 1.13 -2.44
C THR A 120 -9.62 0.43 -1.78
#